data_AF-A0A1Q7PZP8-F1
#
_entry.id   AF-A0A1Q7PZP8-F1
#
_cell.length_a   1.000
_cell.length_b   1.000
_cell.length_c   1.000
_cell.angle_alpha   90.00
_cell.angle_beta   90.00
_cell.angle_gamma   90.00
#
_symmetry.space_group_name_H-M   'P 1'
#
loop_
_entity.id
_entity.type
_entity.pdbx_description
1 polymer ?
#
loop_
_entity_poly.entity_id
_entity_poly.type
_entity_poly.pdbx_seq_one_letter_code
_entity_poly.pdbx_strand_id
1 'polypeptide(L)'
;MAAVALMIVILLPGVAFAGSSTDAALGLGAFAVFNQILGGVGIFGRPASVVVAPQPVYAPPPAVVYAPPPPVYLAPQPVYVAPPPPVYVVPAPVYYAAPRPVVVYRPAYRHARWGHHHEWR
;
A
#
# COMPACT_ATOMS: atom_id res chain seq x y z
N MET A 1 -58.07 -72.85 61.82
CA MET A 1 -56.63 -72.83 61.46
C MET A 1 -56.39 -72.42 60.01
N ALA A 2 -57.09 -72.99 59.02
CA ALA A 2 -56.88 -72.63 57.60
C ALA A 2 -57.12 -71.14 57.25
N ALA A 3 -58.17 -70.50 57.80
CA ALA A 3 -58.47 -69.09 57.53
C ALA A 3 -57.40 -68.12 58.08
N VAL A 4 -56.82 -68.45 59.23
CA VAL A 4 -55.74 -67.66 59.84
C VAL A 4 -54.45 -67.80 59.04
N ALA A 5 -54.14 -69.01 58.55
CA ALA A 5 -53.01 -69.25 57.66
C ALA A 5 -53.15 -68.48 56.33
N LEU A 6 -54.35 -68.41 55.76
CA LEU A 6 -54.64 -67.66 54.54
C LEU A 6 -54.50 -66.15 54.74
N MET A 7 -54.97 -65.60 55.86
CA MET A 7 -54.76 -64.19 56.20
C MET A 7 -53.28 -63.85 56.34
N ILE A 8 -52.49 -64.70 56.99
CA ILE A 8 -51.05 -64.48 57.19
C ILE A 8 -50.29 -64.46 55.86
N VAL A 9 -50.66 -65.30 54.89
CA VAL A 9 -50.05 -65.33 53.55
C VAL A 9 -50.40 -64.08 52.72
N ILE A 10 -51.56 -63.47 52.97
CA ILE A 10 -51.99 -62.25 52.28
C ILE A 10 -51.39 -60.98 52.93
N LEU A 11 -51.18 -61.00 54.25
CA LEU A 11 -50.73 -59.85 55.04
C LEU A 11 -49.22 -59.76 55.22
N LEU A 12 -48.48 -60.85 55.02
CA LEU A 12 -47.03 -60.81 54.90
C LEU A 12 -46.67 -60.61 53.42
N PRO A 13 -45.96 -59.55 53.03
CA PRO A 13 -45.35 -59.51 51.71
C PRO A 13 -44.35 -60.68 51.67
N GLY A 14 -44.79 -61.79 51.08
CA GLY A 14 -44.04 -63.03 51.07
C GLY A 14 -42.67 -62.79 50.49
N VAL A 15 -41.64 -63.38 51.12
CA VAL A 15 -40.34 -63.53 50.48
C VAL A 15 -40.56 -64.44 49.28
N ALA A 16 -40.86 -63.84 48.13
CA ALA A 16 -40.95 -64.55 46.88
C ALA A 16 -39.52 -65.03 46.55
N PHE A 17 -39.34 -66.35 46.43
CA PHE A 17 -38.14 -66.90 45.82
C PHE A 17 -38.19 -66.56 44.33
N ALA A 18 -37.67 -65.38 44.00
CA ALA A 18 -37.48 -64.92 42.65
C ALA A 18 -36.43 -65.82 41.97
N GLY A 19 -36.80 -66.46 40.87
CA GLY A 19 -35.81 -67.07 39.98
C GLY A 19 -34.94 -65.99 39.33
N SER A 20 -33.83 -66.38 38.71
CA SER A 20 -32.90 -65.45 38.06
C SER A 20 -33.56 -64.49 37.07
N SER A 21 -34.62 -64.91 36.39
CA SER A 21 -35.40 -64.04 35.48
C SER A 21 -36.21 -62.98 36.22
N THR A 22 -36.78 -63.31 37.38
CA THR A 22 -37.51 -62.36 38.22
C THR A 22 -36.56 -61.35 38.85
N ASP A 23 -35.41 -61.80 39.35
CA ASP A 23 -34.35 -60.91 39.86
C ASP A 23 -33.81 -59.99 38.75
N ALA A 24 -33.62 -60.52 37.54
CA ALA A 24 -33.21 -59.72 36.39
C ALA A 24 -34.28 -58.67 36.03
N ALA A 25 -35.57 -59.02 36.04
CA ALA A 25 -36.65 -58.09 35.75
C ALA A 25 -36.73 -56.96 36.80
N LEU A 26 -36.58 -57.30 38.09
CA LEU A 26 -36.52 -56.31 39.16
C LEU A 26 -35.28 -55.44 39.06
N GLY A 27 -34.12 -56.03 38.74
CA GLY A 27 -32.87 -55.30 38.53
C GLY A 27 -32.93 -54.33 37.35
N LEU A 28 -33.50 -54.75 36.21
CA LEU A 28 -33.71 -53.88 35.05
C LEU A 28 -34.70 -52.76 35.36
N GLY A 29 -35.78 -53.05 36.09
CA GLY A 29 -36.75 -52.06 36.54
C GLY A 29 -36.11 -51.01 37.47
N ALA A 30 -35.36 -51.46 38.48
CA ALA A 30 -34.66 -50.57 39.41
C ALA A 30 -33.61 -49.71 38.69
N PHE A 31 -32.86 -50.29 37.75
CA PHE A 31 -31.88 -49.57 36.94
C PHE A 31 -32.54 -48.50 36.05
N ALA A 32 -33.67 -48.82 35.43
CA ALA A 32 -34.43 -47.86 34.62
C ALA A 32 -34.93 -46.68 35.47
N VAL A 33 -35.47 -46.94 36.66
CA VAL A 33 -35.92 -45.87 37.59
C VAL A 33 -34.73 -45.03 38.09
N PHE A 34 -33.61 -45.66 38.42
CA PHE A 34 -32.40 -44.94 38.82
C PHE A 34 -31.89 -44.03 37.70
N ASN A 35 -31.84 -44.54 36.47
CA ASN A 35 -31.45 -43.76 35.30
C ASN A 35 -32.44 -42.60 35.02
N GLN A 36 -33.74 -42.81 35.27
CA GLN A 36 -34.75 -41.76 35.17
C GLN A 36 -34.53 -40.63 36.18
N ILE A 37 -34.20 -40.96 37.44
CA ILE A 37 -33.91 -39.98 38.49
C ILE A 37 -32.65 -39.16 38.14
N LEU A 38 -31.56 -39.81 37.72
CA LEU A 38 -30.33 -39.12 37.35
C LEU A 38 -30.46 -38.31 36.06
N GLY A 39 -31.13 -38.89 35.05
CA GLY A 39 -31.37 -38.25 33.76
C GLY A 39 -32.43 -37.16 33.80
N GLY A 40 -33.16 -37.02 34.92
CA GLY A 40 -34.25 -36.07 35.05
C GLY A 40 -35.39 -36.32 34.05
N VAL A 41 -35.62 -37.59 33.68
CA VAL A 41 -36.70 -38.01 32.78
C VAL A 41 -37.79 -38.73 33.57
N GLY A 42 -39.07 -38.47 33.28
CA GLY A 42 -40.21 -39.01 34.03
C GLY A 42 -40.75 -38.05 35.11
N ILE A 43 -41.50 -38.57 36.09
CA ILE A 43 -42.22 -37.74 37.08
C ILE A 43 -41.31 -37.00 38.07
N PHE A 44 -40.06 -37.44 38.19
CA PHE A 44 -39.02 -36.81 39.01
C PHE A 44 -38.15 -35.84 38.19
N GLY A 45 -38.45 -35.66 36.90
CA GLY A 45 -37.73 -34.76 36.02
C GLY A 45 -37.89 -33.29 36.39
N ARG A 46 -36.83 -32.51 36.14
CA ARG A 46 -36.91 -31.05 36.28
C ARG A 46 -37.91 -30.49 35.26
N PRO A 47 -38.78 -29.53 35.64
CA PRO A 47 -39.62 -28.86 34.66
C PRO A 47 -38.73 -28.28 33.56
N ALA A 48 -39.16 -28.44 32.30
CA ALA A 48 -38.38 -28.00 31.15
C ALA A 48 -37.93 -26.55 31.36
N SER A 49 -36.63 -26.35 31.57
CA SER A 49 -36.06 -25.01 31.67
C SER A 49 -36.19 -24.38 30.30
N VAL A 50 -37.06 -23.40 30.15
CA VAL A 50 -37.11 -22.57 28.94
C VAL A 50 -35.84 -21.73 28.96
N VAL A 51 -34.80 -22.23 28.31
CA VAL A 51 -33.57 -21.48 28.07
C VAL A 51 -33.89 -20.47 26.99
N VAL A 52 -34.17 -19.23 27.39
CA VAL A 52 -34.26 -18.11 26.45
C VAL A 52 -32.84 -17.82 25.99
N ALA A 53 -32.48 -18.32 24.82
CA ALA A 53 -31.21 -17.98 24.19
C ALA A 53 -31.18 -16.47 23.86
N PRO A 54 -30.08 -15.75 24.16
CA PRO A 54 -29.94 -14.37 23.74
C PRO A 54 -30.12 -14.24 22.23
N GLN A 55 -30.98 -13.33 21.81
CA GLN A 55 -31.15 -13.01 20.38
C GLN A 55 -29.86 -12.36 19.86
N PRO A 56 -29.37 -12.75 18.66
CA PRO A 56 -28.22 -12.09 18.05
C PRO A 56 -28.53 -10.61 17.80
N VAL A 57 -27.68 -9.71 18.30
CA VAL A 57 -27.76 -8.28 17.98
C VAL A 57 -26.86 -8.01 16.79
N TYR A 58 -27.45 -7.67 15.66
CA TYR A 58 -26.70 -7.23 14.47
C TYR A 58 -26.44 -5.73 14.56
N ALA A 59 -25.18 -5.37 14.84
CA ALA A 59 -24.73 -3.99 14.70
C ALA A 59 -24.36 -3.71 13.23
N PRO A 60 -24.73 -2.54 12.68
CA PRO A 60 -24.23 -2.14 11.38
C PRO A 60 -22.70 -1.95 11.42
N PRO A 61 -21.98 -2.27 10.33
CA PRO A 61 -20.54 -2.05 10.27
C PRO A 61 -20.21 -0.55 10.38
N PRO A 62 -19.03 -0.21 10.94
CA PRO A 62 -18.59 1.18 11.06
C PRO A 62 -18.54 1.89 9.70
N ALA A 63 -18.91 3.17 9.67
CA ALA A 63 -18.77 3.98 8.47
C ALA A 63 -17.28 4.14 8.12
N VAL A 64 -16.91 3.76 6.89
CA VAL A 64 -15.56 3.99 6.36
C VAL A 64 -15.52 5.39 5.75
N VAL A 65 -14.73 6.28 6.34
CA VAL A 65 -14.45 7.60 5.78
C VAL A 65 -13.19 7.50 4.94
N TYR A 66 -13.33 7.58 3.61
CA TYR A 66 -12.19 7.68 2.70
C TYR A 66 -11.82 9.14 2.50
N ALA A 67 -10.62 9.53 2.96
CA ALA A 67 -10.02 10.80 2.63
C ALA A 67 -9.04 10.61 1.46
N PRO A 68 -9.20 11.33 0.34
CA PRO A 68 -8.22 11.30 -0.73
C PRO A 68 -6.88 11.88 -0.26
N PRO A 69 -5.74 11.33 -0.73
CA PRO A 69 -4.42 11.88 -0.41
C PRO A 69 -4.29 13.32 -0.94
N PRO A 70 -3.53 14.19 -0.24
CA PRO A 70 -3.34 15.57 -0.67
C PRO A 70 -2.63 15.64 -2.02
N PRO A 71 -2.98 16.63 -2.88
CA PRO A 71 -2.30 16.83 -4.16
C PRO A 71 -0.83 17.20 -3.94
N VAL A 72 0.06 16.53 -4.66
CA VAL A 72 1.50 16.86 -4.69
C VAL A 72 1.75 17.78 -5.88
N TYR A 73 2.11 19.03 -5.62
CA TYR A 73 2.54 19.97 -6.65
C TYR A 73 4.07 19.94 -6.77
N LEU A 74 4.57 19.47 -7.92
CA LEU A 74 5.98 19.58 -8.26
C LEU A 74 6.18 20.80 -9.16
N ALA A 75 6.91 21.80 -8.67
CA ALA A 75 7.36 22.90 -9.51
C ALA A 75 8.50 22.42 -10.42
N PRO A 76 8.49 22.76 -11.73
CA PRO A 76 9.63 22.52 -12.61
C PRO A 76 10.88 23.21 -12.08
N GLN A 77 12.01 22.50 -12.06
CA GLN A 77 13.30 23.12 -11.73
C GLN A 77 13.77 23.99 -12.89
N PRO A 78 14.24 25.23 -12.63
CA PRO A 78 14.85 26.06 -13.67
C PRO A 78 16.12 25.40 -14.23
N VAL A 79 16.20 25.27 -15.55
CA VAL A 79 17.43 24.86 -16.24
C VAL A 79 18.18 26.12 -16.65
N TYR A 80 19.36 26.34 -16.08
CA TYR A 80 20.26 27.41 -16.49
C TYR A 80 21.16 26.92 -17.63
N VAL A 81 21.02 27.51 -18.81
CA VAL A 81 21.92 27.27 -19.95
C VAL A 81 22.97 28.37 -19.96
N ALA A 82 24.24 28.00 -19.91
CA ALA A 82 25.33 28.94 -20.07
C ALA A 82 25.35 29.46 -21.52
N PRO A 83 25.50 30.79 -21.74
CA PRO A 83 25.65 31.32 -23.08
C PRO A 83 26.93 30.79 -23.75
N PRO A 84 26.92 30.60 -25.08
CA PRO A 84 28.12 30.18 -25.81
C PRO A 84 29.23 31.25 -25.70
N PRO A 85 30.51 30.85 -25.76
CA PRO A 85 31.62 31.77 -25.70
C PRO A 85 31.62 32.74 -26.90
N PRO A 86 32.03 34.00 -26.71
CA PRO A 86 32.12 34.96 -27.81
C PRO A 86 33.20 34.55 -28.82
N VAL A 87 32.88 34.72 -30.11
CA VAL A 87 33.84 34.54 -31.21
C VAL A 87 34.42 35.89 -31.60
N TYR A 88 35.73 36.05 -31.44
CA TYR A 88 36.45 37.25 -31.88
C TYR A 88 37.05 37.02 -33.27
N VAL A 89 36.66 37.85 -34.24
CA VAL A 89 37.25 37.87 -35.58
C VAL A 89 38.26 39.00 -35.65
N VAL A 90 39.52 38.67 -35.92
CA VAL A 90 40.58 39.66 -36.13
C VAL A 90 40.70 39.93 -37.64
N PRO A 91 40.59 41.19 -38.11
CA PRO A 91 40.80 41.53 -39.51
C PRO A 91 42.23 41.19 -39.97
N ALA A 92 42.36 40.67 -41.18
CA ALA A 92 43.68 40.43 -41.78
C ALA A 92 44.40 41.77 -42.07
N PRO A 93 45.71 41.87 -41.85
CA PRO A 93 46.47 43.07 -42.17
C PRO A 93 46.49 43.33 -43.68
N VAL A 94 46.21 44.58 -44.08
CA VAL A 94 46.31 45.04 -45.46
C VAL A 94 47.67 45.68 -45.67
N TYR A 95 48.49 45.12 -46.56
CA TYR A 95 49.76 45.72 -46.96
C TYR A 95 49.59 46.54 -48.24
N TYR A 96 49.92 47.83 -48.16
CA TYR A 96 49.97 48.70 -49.34
C TYR A 96 51.38 48.66 -49.95
N ALA A 97 51.47 48.26 -51.22
CA ALA A 97 52.70 48.36 -51.99
C ALA A 97 52.98 49.82 -52.35
N ALA A 98 54.20 50.29 -52.10
CA ALA A 98 54.61 51.64 -52.44
C ALA A 98 54.57 51.85 -53.97
N PRO A 99 54.06 52.99 -54.47
CA PRO A 99 54.09 53.30 -55.90
C PRO A 99 55.54 53.37 -56.42
N ARG A 100 55.78 52.79 -57.59
CA ARG A 100 57.09 52.83 -58.26
C ARG A 100 57.45 54.27 -58.69
N PRO A 101 58.68 54.75 -58.43
CA PRO A 101 59.10 56.09 -58.86
C PRO A 101 59.19 56.18 -60.38
N VAL A 102 58.63 57.25 -60.95
CA VAL A 102 58.71 57.57 -62.38
C VAL A 102 59.86 58.55 -62.59
N VAL A 103 60.90 58.12 -63.31
CA VAL A 103 62.02 58.98 -63.69
C VAL A 103 61.68 59.70 -64.98
N VAL A 104 61.59 61.03 -64.95
CA VAL A 104 61.39 61.86 -66.14
C VAL A 104 62.73 62.51 -66.51
N TYR A 105 63.26 62.18 -67.69
CA TYR A 105 64.46 62.83 -68.21
C TYR A 105 64.07 64.07 -69.01
N ARG A 106 64.56 65.24 -68.61
CA ARG A 106 64.32 66.51 -69.31
C ARG A 106 65.54 66.88 -70.16
N PRO A 107 65.39 67.12 -71.48
CA PRO A 107 66.51 67.53 -72.32
C PRO A 107 66.95 68.96 -71.95
N ALA A 108 68.25 69.13 -71.66
CA ALA A 108 68.86 70.43 -71.40
C ALA A 108 69.39 71.05 -72.71
N TYR A 109 68.78 72.14 -73.17
CA TYR A 109 69.30 72.92 -74.29
C TYR A 109 70.41 73.87 -73.80
N ARG A 110 71.66 73.58 -74.17
CA ARG A 110 72.81 74.47 -73.99
C ARG A 110 72.90 75.42 -75.19
N HIS A 111 72.66 76.71 -74.98
CA HIS A 111 73.14 77.75 -75.88
C HIS A 111 74.47 78.29 -75.37
N ALA A 112 75.50 78.17 -76.21
CA ALA A 112 76.83 78.66 -75.95
C ALA A 112 77.10 79.92 -76.80
N ARG A 113 77.75 80.92 -76.15
CA ARG A 113 78.75 81.85 -76.72
C ARG A 113 78.17 82.95 -77.64
N TRP A 114 78.55 84.23 -77.59
CA TRP A 114 79.81 84.93 -77.31
C TRP A 114 79.52 86.37 -76.82
N GLY A 115 80.48 86.98 -76.10
CA GLY A 115 80.40 88.36 -75.63
C GLY A 115 80.95 89.40 -76.60
N HIS A 116 80.71 90.68 -76.28
CA HIS A 116 81.51 91.81 -76.73
C HIS A 116 81.60 92.84 -75.59
N HIS A 117 82.83 93.09 -75.14
CA HIS A 117 83.23 94.27 -74.38
C HIS A 117 83.19 95.49 -75.28
N HIS A 118 82.75 96.65 -74.79
CA HIS A 118 83.33 97.94 -75.17
C HIS A 118 83.28 98.91 -73.99
N GLU A 119 84.46 99.39 -73.63
CA GLU A 119 84.80 100.43 -72.64
C GLU A 119 84.30 101.81 -73.08
N TRP A 120 84.22 102.78 -72.17
CA TRP A 120 84.85 104.10 -72.36
C TRP A 120 85.24 104.72 -71.00
N ARG A 121 86.44 105.29 -71.02
CA ARG A 121 87.07 106.18 -70.04
C ARG A 121 86.35 107.52 -69.93
#